data_AF-A0A554RSG6-F1
#
_entry.id   AF-A0A554RSG6-F1
#
_cell.length_a   1.000
_cell.length_b   1.000
_cell.length_c   1.000
_cell.angle_alpha   90.00
_cell.angle_beta   90.00
_cell.angle_gamma   90.00
#
_symmetry.space_group_name_H-M   'P 1'
#
loop_
_entity.id
_entity.type
_entity.pdbx_description
1 polymer ?
#
loop_
_entity_poly.entity_id
_entity_poly.type
_entity_poly.pdbx_seq_one_letter_code
_entity_poly.pdbx_strand_id
1 'polypeptide(L)'
;MDYLRDALGSEWGNAELKRPMDERHPILVWYHLLCDQQRQFIKEPGTVATASATGAFAAYLHLAYDLYALDHNAELQSKLIQRLRSKQMFPGARYEVRVAALLARAGFTLEFENEDDRTSSHCEFVATYASTGRRFSVEAKRSESGRVQRQLVRALRKSADHPRIVFIDLNAPDPSTEEAIPLYAQRGFELLRRFEEFDPEAQRLPPAYVFLTNTPWEHHLNETKWRCITLGDSLHIEEFKNDHQYHSLRAAIEARRTHLEMHALLRSMRQHSTIPATFDGDIPDFAFSTVERSLMIGSRLLVPGPDGEEVEGVLTSGVVVEQEMSATCAVQLDDGRSFIVSCPLSDAEMAAWRQHPETFFGEVSREGKCDTALDLYDFLMATYTKTPKAKLLEFMAGAPDIARLRELDHGDLASIYCERVAAAAFAQSGMKATPLLQPRRRRGS
;
A
#
# COMPACT_ATOMS: atom_id res chain seq x y z
N MET A 1 -21.45 -1.52 0.32
CA MET A 1 -22.01 -0.59 1.34
C MET A 1 -22.70 -1.34 2.48
N ASP A 2 -23.36 -2.46 2.20
CA ASP A 2 -24.09 -3.27 3.18
C ASP A 2 -23.22 -3.82 4.31
N TYR A 3 -21.96 -4.16 4.01
CA TYR A 3 -21.05 -4.73 5.01
C TYR A 3 -20.93 -3.91 6.31
N LEU A 4 -20.80 -2.58 6.23
CA LEU A 4 -20.68 -1.74 7.43
C LEU A 4 -21.96 -1.74 8.27
N ARG A 5 -23.13 -1.78 7.62
CA ARG A 5 -24.42 -1.92 8.31
C ARG A 5 -24.50 -3.27 9.02
N ASP A 6 -24.11 -4.33 8.34
CA ASP A 6 -24.20 -5.68 8.86
C ASP A 6 -23.22 -5.87 10.03
N ALA A 7 -21.98 -5.39 9.91
CA ALA A 7 -20.97 -5.41 10.97
C ALA A 7 -21.40 -4.57 12.19
N LEU A 8 -21.92 -3.35 11.99
CA LEU A 8 -22.36 -2.49 13.08
C LEU A 8 -23.72 -2.87 13.66
N GLY A 9 -24.47 -3.77 13.01
CA GLY A 9 -25.81 -4.20 13.43
C GLY A 9 -26.91 -3.18 13.11
N SER A 10 -27.90 -3.63 12.33
CA SER A 10 -29.02 -2.80 11.87
C SER A 10 -29.84 -2.17 13.01
N GLU A 11 -30.00 -2.87 14.14
CA GLU A 11 -30.74 -2.34 15.29
C GLU A 11 -30.08 -1.09 15.88
N TRP A 12 -28.76 -1.12 16.05
CA TRP A 12 -27.99 0.02 16.55
C TRP A 12 -28.04 1.19 15.57
N GLY A 13 -27.84 0.93 14.27
CA GLY A 13 -27.92 1.95 13.23
C GLY A 13 -29.29 2.62 13.16
N ASN A 14 -30.37 1.84 13.22
CA ASN A 14 -31.74 2.35 13.23
C ASN A 14 -32.06 3.17 14.49
N ALA A 15 -31.48 2.82 15.65
CA ALA A 15 -31.63 3.61 16.86
C ALA A 15 -30.91 4.96 16.76
N GLU A 16 -29.69 5.00 16.19
CA GLU A 16 -28.94 6.24 15.95
C GLU A 16 -29.64 7.15 14.91
N LEU A 17 -30.23 6.59 13.86
CA LEU A 17 -30.94 7.36 12.83
C LEU A 17 -32.17 8.10 13.34
N LYS A 18 -32.75 7.67 14.47
CA LYS A 18 -33.86 8.39 15.14
C LYS A 18 -33.41 9.65 15.88
N ARG A 19 -32.11 9.79 16.15
CA ARG A 19 -31.57 10.96 16.85
C ARG A 19 -31.43 12.17 15.91
N PRO A 20 -31.52 13.40 16.46
CA PRO A 20 -31.12 14.62 15.75
C PRO A 20 -29.69 14.51 15.18
N MET A 21 -29.44 15.21 14.08
CA MET A 21 -28.19 15.07 13.30
C MET A 21 -26.92 15.43 14.11
N ASP A 22 -27.00 16.41 14.99
CA ASP A 22 -25.94 16.87 15.90
C ASP A 22 -25.68 15.92 17.07
N GLU A 23 -26.71 15.21 17.53
CA GLU A 23 -26.60 14.20 18.58
C GLU A 23 -26.14 12.83 18.04
N ARG A 24 -26.37 12.58 16.76
CA ARG A 24 -26.09 11.30 16.08
C ARG A 24 -24.63 10.89 16.15
N HIS A 25 -24.38 9.58 16.15
CA HIS A 25 -23.04 9.03 16.01
C HIS A 25 -22.39 9.41 14.66
N PRO A 26 -21.08 9.77 14.61
CA PRO A 26 -20.42 10.23 13.39
C PRO A 26 -20.57 9.30 12.17
N ILE A 27 -20.54 7.98 12.36
CA ILE A 27 -20.76 7.00 11.28
C ILE A 27 -22.10 7.24 10.57
N LEU A 28 -23.17 7.51 11.33
CA LEU A 28 -24.49 7.73 10.76
C LEU A 28 -24.69 9.16 10.24
N VAL A 29 -23.85 10.12 10.67
CA VAL A 29 -23.70 11.42 9.99
C VAL A 29 -23.12 11.21 8.59
N TRP A 30 -22.05 10.41 8.46
CA TRP A 30 -21.47 10.10 7.15
C TRP A 30 -22.45 9.34 6.25
N TYR A 31 -23.17 8.36 6.82
CA TYR A 31 -24.22 7.64 6.11
C TYR A 31 -25.31 8.58 5.57
N HIS A 32 -25.75 9.56 6.37
CA HIS A 32 -26.74 10.53 5.92
C HIS A 32 -26.23 11.36 4.74
N LEU A 33 -25.02 11.90 4.82
CA LEU A 33 -24.40 12.70 3.76
C LEU A 33 -24.17 11.88 2.48
N LEU A 34 -23.79 10.61 2.63
CA LEU A 34 -23.74 9.66 1.53
C LEU A 34 -25.11 9.49 0.87
N CYS A 35 -26.19 9.31 1.65
CA CYS A 35 -27.54 9.18 1.09
C CYS A 35 -27.99 10.45 0.37
N ASP A 36 -27.63 11.63 0.87
CA ASP A 36 -27.86 12.91 0.18
C ASP A 36 -27.14 12.95 -1.16
N GLN A 37 -25.86 12.57 -1.17
CA GLN A 37 -25.07 12.48 -2.38
C GLN A 37 -25.68 11.49 -3.38
N GLN A 38 -26.09 10.30 -2.95
CA GLN A 38 -26.75 9.32 -3.80
C GLN A 38 -28.03 9.87 -4.42
N ARG A 39 -28.90 10.53 -3.64
CA ARG A 39 -30.11 11.18 -4.17
C ARG A 39 -29.81 12.28 -5.18
N GLN A 40 -28.69 12.99 -5.01
CA GLN A 40 -28.28 14.05 -5.91
C GLN A 40 -27.83 13.51 -7.27
N PHE A 41 -27.04 12.43 -7.30
CA PHE A 41 -26.38 11.96 -8.52
C PHE A 41 -27.07 10.76 -9.19
N ILE A 42 -27.74 9.88 -8.43
CA ILE A 42 -28.46 8.73 -8.99
C ILE A 42 -29.86 9.19 -9.40
N LYS A 43 -30.07 9.37 -10.71
CA LYS A 43 -31.36 9.80 -11.28
C LYS A 43 -32.26 8.64 -11.67
N GLU A 44 -31.66 7.55 -12.13
CA GLU A 44 -32.37 6.35 -12.60
C GLU A 44 -31.80 5.13 -11.86
N PRO A 45 -32.63 4.39 -11.08
CA PRO A 45 -32.19 3.17 -10.43
C PRO A 45 -31.72 2.13 -11.45
N GLY A 46 -30.56 1.51 -11.19
CA GLY A 46 -30.01 0.46 -12.04
C GLY A 46 -29.14 0.96 -13.20
N THR A 47 -28.99 2.27 -13.39
CA THR A 47 -28.01 2.84 -14.32
C THR A 47 -26.76 3.32 -13.58
N VAL A 48 -25.62 3.28 -14.27
CA VAL A 48 -24.34 3.75 -13.71
C VAL A 48 -24.39 5.27 -13.55
N ALA A 49 -24.09 5.75 -12.34
CA ALA A 49 -23.97 7.17 -12.04
C ALA A 49 -22.55 7.48 -11.55
N THR A 50 -22.01 8.61 -11.99
CA THR A 50 -20.66 9.07 -11.63
C THR A 50 -20.74 10.28 -10.70
N ALA A 51 -20.00 10.23 -9.60
CA ALA A 51 -19.85 11.34 -8.67
C ALA A 51 -18.44 11.35 -8.06
N SER A 52 -17.91 12.54 -7.77
CA SER A 52 -16.67 12.65 -7.00
C SER A 52 -16.90 12.16 -5.57
N ALA A 53 -16.00 11.34 -5.04
CA ALA A 53 -16.06 10.96 -3.63
C ALA A 53 -16.00 12.20 -2.74
N THR A 54 -16.87 12.27 -1.74
CA THR A 54 -16.79 13.26 -0.65
C THR A 54 -16.01 12.70 0.54
N GLY A 55 -15.58 13.55 1.48
CA GLY A 55 -14.95 13.07 2.71
C GLY A 55 -15.86 12.13 3.51
N ALA A 56 -17.17 12.38 3.55
CA ALA A 56 -18.13 11.48 4.17
C ALA A 56 -18.18 10.11 3.48
N PHE A 57 -18.21 10.10 2.14
CA PHE A 57 -18.13 8.87 1.35
C PHE A 57 -16.84 8.09 1.66
N ALA A 58 -15.69 8.76 1.61
CA ALA A 58 -14.39 8.13 1.86
C ALA A 58 -14.31 7.59 3.30
N ALA A 59 -14.74 8.36 4.30
CA ALA A 59 -14.76 7.94 5.69
C ALA A 59 -15.60 6.68 5.92
N TYR A 60 -16.80 6.62 5.32
CA TYR A 60 -17.72 5.50 5.44
C TYR A 60 -17.19 4.26 4.74
N LEU A 61 -16.77 4.39 3.47
CA LEU A 61 -16.35 3.26 2.66
C LEU A 61 -15.03 2.65 3.15
N HIS A 62 -14.07 3.47 3.58
CA HIS A 62 -12.82 2.95 4.15
C HIS A 62 -13.04 2.27 5.51
N LEU A 63 -13.95 2.76 6.35
CA LEU A 63 -14.29 2.05 7.59
C LEU A 63 -14.92 0.67 7.27
N ALA A 64 -15.79 0.61 6.26
CA ALA A 64 -16.35 -0.66 5.80
C ALA A 64 -15.25 -1.63 5.32
N TYR A 65 -14.32 -1.14 4.51
CA TYR A 65 -13.22 -1.94 3.98
C TYR A 65 -12.23 -2.37 5.06
N ASP A 66 -11.93 -1.49 6.03
CA ASP A 66 -11.06 -1.83 7.15
C ASP A 66 -11.69 -2.92 8.03
N LEU A 67 -13.00 -2.85 8.31
CA LEU A 67 -13.68 -3.93 9.04
C LEU A 67 -13.73 -5.23 8.24
N TYR A 68 -13.94 -5.15 6.91
CA TYR A 68 -13.92 -6.31 6.03
C TYR A 68 -12.56 -7.02 6.03
N ALA A 69 -11.46 -6.26 6.01
CA ALA A 69 -10.11 -6.81 6.12
C ALA A 69 -9.88 -7.55 7.46
N LEU A 70 -10.69 -7.28 8.48
CA LEU A 70 -10.62 -7.91 9.80
C LEU A 70 -11.65 -9.03 10.01
N ASP A 71 -12.50 -9.34 9.02
CA ASP A 71 -13.61 -10.31 9.16
C ASP A 71 -13.14 -11.70 9.59
N HIS A 72 -11.96 -12.11 9.12
CA HIS A 72 -11.33 -13.38 9.48
C HIS A 72 -10.75 -13.40 10.91
N ASN A 73 -10.73 -12.26 11.61
CA ASN A 73 -10.30 -12.10 13.01
C ASN A 73 -11.52 -11.77 13.90
N ALA A 74 -12.47 -12.70 13.99
CA ALA A 74 -13.80 -12.46 14.57
C ALA A 74 -13.79 -11.91 16.01
N GLU A 75 -12.90 -12.39 16.88
CA GLU A 75 -12.81 -11.88 18.27
C GLU A 75 -12.31 -10.43 18.30
N LEU A 76 -11.26 -10.13 17.52
CA LEU A 76 -10.67 -8.80 17.38
C LEU A 76 -11.73 -7.81 16.88
N GLN A 77 -12.45 -8.21 15.84
CA GLN A 77 -13.47 -7.39 15.23
C GLN A 77 -14.62 -7.08 16.20
N SER A 78 -15.06 -8.07 16.99
CA SER A 78 -16.17 -7.92 17.95
C SER A 78 -15.88 -6.86 19.02
N LYS A 79 -14.68 -6.88 19.63
CA LYS A 79 -14.28 -5.89 20.65
C LYS A 79 -14.16 -4.48 20.05
N LEU A 80 -13.61 -4.36 18.83
CA LEU A 80 -13.50 -3.07 18.14
C LEU A 80 -14.87 -2.50 17.74
N ILE A 81 -15.81 -3.33 17.27
CA ILE A 81 -17.18 -2.90 16.94
C ILE A 81 -17.89 -2.32 18.16
N GLN A 82 -17.73 -2.93 19.34
CA GLN A 82 -18.33 -2.38 20.56
C GLN A 82 -17.80 -0.97 20.88
N ARG A 83 -16.49 -0.76 20.74
CA ARG A 83 -15.88 0.57 20.94
C ARG A 83 -16.27 1.57 19.85
N LEU A 84 -16.38 1.13 18.60
CA LEU A 84 -16.84 1.94 17.47
C LEU A 84 -18.26 2.48 17.65
N ARG A 85 -19.15 1.74 18.32
CA ARG A 85 -20.53 2.18 18.61
C ARG A 85 -20.60 3.27 19.69
N SER A 86 -19.54 3.45 20.49
CA SER A 86 -19.48 4.47 21.54
C SER A 86 -18.95 5.79 20.99
N LYS A 87 -19.78 6.84 20.99
CA LYS A 87 -19.40 8.18 20.51
C LYS A 87 -18.14 8.72 21.21
N GLN A 88 -17.93 8.38 22.48
CA GLN A 88 -16.76 8.81 23.26
C GLN A 88 -15.47 8.09 22.86
N MET A 89 -15.55 6.78 22.60
CA MET A 89 -14.37 5.96 22.26
C MET A 89 -14.09 5.92 20.75
N PHE A 90 -15.07 6.34 19.94
CA PHE A 90 -15.04 6.27 18.49
C PHE A 90 -13.76 6.83 17.84
N PRO A 91 -13.26 8.02 18.21
CA PRO A 91 -12.02 8.56 17.62
C PRO A 91 -10.82 7.61 17.70
N GLY A 92 -10.61 6.97 18.86
CA GLY A 92 -9.52 6.02 19.09
C GLY A 92 -9.78 4.68 18.41
N ALA A 93 -10.97 4.11 18.65
CA ALA A 93 -11.38 2.83 18.09
C ALA A 93 -11.35 2.81 16.56
N ARG A 94 -11.75 3.91 15.91
CA ARG A 94 -11.64 4.07 14.47
C ARG A 94 -10.20 3.95 13.99
N TYR A 95 -9.25 4.56 14.70
CA TYR A 95 -7.86 4.51 14.32
C TYR A 95 -7.23 3.14 14.60
N GLU A 96 -7.59 2.49 15.70
CA GLU A 96 -7.22 1.11 16.01
C GLU A 96 -7.67 0.15 14.90
N VAL A 97 -8.94 0.23 14.46
CA VAL A 97 -9.48 -0.56 13.34
C VAL A 97 -8.65 -0.35 12.07
N ARG A 98 -8.33 0.92 11.76
CA ARG A 98 -7.51 1.26 10.60
C ARG A 98 -6.12 0.62 10.68
N VAL A 99 -5.44 0.75 11.82
CA VAL A 99 -4.10 0.18 12.03
C VAL A 99 -4.12 -1.33 11.92
N ALA A 100 -5.10 -1.99 12.54
CA ALA A 100 -5.29 -3.43 12.43
C ALA A 100 -5.50 -3.84 10.96
N ALA A 101 -6.37 -3.15 10.22
CA ALA A 101 -6.62 -3.45 8.82
C ALA A 101 -5.39 -3.23 7.91
N LEU A 102 -4.57 -2.19 8.19
CA LEU A 102 -3.32 -1.95 7.48
C LEU A 102 -2.33 -3.10 7.68
N LEU A 103 -2.20 -3.61 8.91
CA LEU A 103 -1.35 -4.76 9.23
C LEU A 103 -1.89 -6.04 8.59
N ALA A 104 -3.20 -6.30 8.67
CA ALA A 104 -3.83 -7.47 8.05
C ALA A 104 -3.58 -7.49 6.53
N ARG A 105 -3.81 -6.37 5.83
CA ARG A 105 -3.52 -6.23 4.39
C ARG A 105 -2.05 -6.36 4.04
N ALA A 106 -1.15 -6.08 4.99
CA ALA A 106 0.28 -6.27 4.81
C ALA A 106 0.72 -7.73 5.03
N GLY A 107 -0.17 -8.63 5.44
CA GLY A 107 0.14 -10.04 5.70
C GLY A 107 0.52 -10.34 7.15
N PHE A 108 0.14 -9.48 8.09
CA PHE A 108 0.26 -9.77 9.51
C PHE A 108 -0.98 -10.50 10.03
N THR A 109 -0.79 -11.46 10.93
CA THR A 109 -1.85 -11.94 11.82
C THR A 109 -1.84 -11.13 13.11
N LEU A 110 -3.01 -10.96 13.73
CA LEU A 110 -3.20 -10.06 14.86
C LEU A 110 -3.81 -10.79 16.05
N GLU A 111 -3.30 -10.49 17.24
CA GLU A 111 -3.82 -10.92 18.53
C GLU A 111 -4.02 -9.68 19.40
N PHE A 112 -5.14 -9.59 20.14
CA PHE A 112 -5.27 -8.58 21.18
C PHE A 112 -4.31 -8.89 22.32
N GLU A 113 -3.61 -7.87 22.84
CA GLU A 113 -3.04 -8.04 24.17
C GLU A 113 -4.16 -8.09 25.22
N ASN A 114 -3.88 -8.72 26.36
CA ASN A 114 -4.86 -8.99 27.39
C ASN A 114 -5.30 -7.71 28.11
N GLU A 115 -6.21 -6.93 27.49
CA GLU A 115 -6.77 -5.69 28.06
C GLU A 115 -7.56 -5.92 29.38
N ASP A 116 -7.92 -7.18 29.70
CA ASP A 116 -8.59 -7.53 30.96
C ASP A 116 -7.62 -7.54 32.16
N ASP A 117 -6.30 -7.61 31.90
CA ASP A 117 -5.29 -7.42 32.93
C ASP A 117 -5.07 -5.95 33.23
N ARG A 118 -5.58 -5.52 34.40
CA ARG A 118 -5.46 -4.14 34.89
C ARG A 118 -4.19 -3.90 35.70
N THR A 119 -3.35 -4.91 35.88
CA THR A 119 -2.12 -4.83 36.69
C THR A 119 -0.95 -4.23 35.90
N SER A 120 -1.05 -4.21 34.56
CA SER A 120 -0.06 -3.59 33.69
C SER A 120 -0.73 -2.86 32.52
N SER A 121 0.02 -1.99 31.83
CA SER A 121 -0.46 -1.33 30.62
C SER A 121 0.03 -2.09 29.39
N HIS A 122 -0.87 -2.42 28.49
CA HIS A 122 -0.62 -3.27 27.33
C HIS A 122 -0.65 -2.48 26.02
N CYS A 123 0.10 -2.93 25.01
CA CYS A 123 -0.06 -2.45 23.65
C CYS A 123 -1.42 -2.87 23.07
N GLU A 124 -1.86 -2.25 21.97
CA GLU A 124 -3.18 -2.56 21.39
C GLU A 124 -3.20 -3.98 20.79
N PHE A 125 -2.12 -4.37 20.09
CA PHE A 125 -2.04 -5.66 19.40
C PHE A 125 -0.64 -6.27 19.47
N VAL A 126 -0.57 -7.59 19.38
CA VAL A 126 0.61 -8.29 18.88
C VAL A 126 0.38 -8.62 17.40
N ALA A 127 1.28 -8.13 16.54
CA ALA A 127 1.27 -8.40 15.11
C ALA A 127 2.38 -9.37 14.74
N THR A 128 2.03 -10.46 14.06
CA THR A 128 2.99 -11.47 13.59
C THR A 128 3.04 -11.44 12.07
N TYR A 129 4.22 -11.17 11.48
CA TYR A 129 4.36 -11.19 10.03
C TYR A 129 4.40 -12.63 9.53
N ALA A 130 3.41 -13.04 8.73
CA ALA A 130 3.17 -14.45 8.45
C ALA A 130 4.35 -15.16 7.79
N SER A 131 5.10 -14.48 6.91
CA SER A 131 6.19 -15.11 6.16
C SER A 131 7.50 -15.26 6.93
N THR A 132 7.77 -14.41 7.93
CA THR A 132 9.00 -14.49 8.74
C THR A 132 8.77 -14.97 10.16
N GLY A 133 7.50 -14.97 10.63
CA GLY A 133 7.13 -15.28 12.01
C GLY A 133 7.56 -14.22 13.03
N ARG A 134 8.13 -13.08 12.59
CA ARG A 134 8.54 -12.00 13.50
C ARG A 134 7.32 -11.33 14.12
N ARG A 135 7.37 -11.14 15.44
CA ARG A 135 6.29 -10.55 16.25
C ARG A 135 6.66 -9.13 16.66
N PHE A 136 5.65 -8.28 16.77
CA PHE A 136 5.78 -6.87 17.12
C PHE A 136 4.64 -6.45 18.05
N SER A 137 4.94 -5.62 19.04
CA SER A 137 3.91 -5.00 19.87
C SER A 137 3.52 -3.66 19.25
N VAL A 138 2.24 -3.50 18.95
CA VAL A 138 1.70 -2.41 18.14
C VAL A 138 0.88 -1.47 19.01
N GLU A 139 1.16 -0.18 18.87
CA GLU A 139 0.35 0.88 19.46
C GLU A 139 -0.26 1.77 18.37
N ALA A 140 -1.56 2.06 18.50
CA ALA A 140 -2.26 3.05 17.68
C ALA A 140 -2.62 4.28 18.52
N LYS A 141 -2.10 5.46 18.16
CA LYS A 141 -2.42 6.73 18.83
C LYS A 141 -2.97 7.75 17.86
N ARG A 142 -4.02 8.45 18.28
CA ARG A 142 -4.55 9.61 17.57
C ARG A 142 -4.15 10.91 18.25
N SER A 143 -3.59 11.84 17.49
CA SER A 143 -3.21 13.17 17.98
C SER A 143 -4.43 14.10 17.95
N GLU A 144 -4.66 14.85 19.02
CA GLU A 144 -5.75 15.87 19.07
C GLU A 144 -5.21 17.30 18.94
N SER A 145 -3.88 17.47 18.88
CA SER A 145 -3.23 18.80 18.96
C SER A 145 -1.86 18.87 18.26
N GLY A 146 -1.58 17.94 17.34
CA GLY A 146 -0.26 17.84 16.71
C GLY A 146 0.88 17.43 17.66
N ARG A 147 0.57 17.00 18.89
CA ARG A 147 1.56 16.59 19.92
C ARG A 147 2.06 15.17 19.70
N VAL A 148 2.74 14.94 18.58
CA VAL A 148 3.27 13.63 18.15
C VAL A 148 4.16 13.01 19.23
N GLN A 149 5.08 13.79 19.83
CA GLN A 149 6.03 13.26 20.83
C GLN A 149 5.32 12.77 22.09
N ARG A 150 4.28 13.49 22.54
CA ARG A 150 3.49 13.06 23.70
C ARG A 150 2.84 11.70 23.45
N GLN A 151 2.32 11.48 22.24
CA GLN A 151 1.73 10.19 21.89
C GLN A 151 2.77 9.08 21.79
N LEU A 152 3.94 9.38 21.21
CA LEU A 152 5.06 8.44 21.17
C LEU A 152 5.53 8.03 22.57
N VAL A 153 5.74 9.00 23.48
CA VAL A 153 6.11 8.71 24.87
C VAL A 153 5.06 7.84 25.56
N ARG A 154 3.77 8.15 25.38
CA ARG A 154 2.68 7.35 25.96
C ARG A 154 2.64 5.93 25.40
N ALA A 155 2.89 5.76 24.11
CA ALA A 155 2.97 4.47 23.46
C ALA A 155 4.13 3.63 24.02
N LEU A 156 5.33 4.21 24.07
CA LEU A 156 6.56 3.50 24.44
C LEU A 156 6.71 3.24 25.94
N ARG A 157 5.92 3.90 26.79
CA ARG A 157 5.84 3.61 28.23
C ARG A 157 4.97 2.39 28.55
N LYS A 158 4.16 1.89 27.60
CA LYS A 158 3.39 0.66 27.81
C LYS A 158 4.35 -0.53 27.88
N SER A 159 3.98 -1.53 28.70
CA SER A 159 4.65 -2.81 28.73
C SER A 159 4.42 -3.51 27.40
N ALA A 160 5.46 -4.19 26.89
CA ALA A 160 5.30 -5.04 25.73
C ALA A 160 6.52 -5.92 25.54
N ASP A 161 6.28 -7.14 25.07
CA ASP A 161 7.26 -8.23 25.01
C ASP A 161 8.02 -8.30 23.68
N HIS A 162 7.64 -7.46 22.72
CA HIS A 162 8.16 -7.49 21.36
C HIS A 162 8.67 -6.11 20.88
N PRO A 163 9.48 -6.07 19.81
CA PRO A 163 9.87 -4.82 19.15
C PRO A 163 8.65 -3.95 18.83
N ARG A 164 8.81 -2.63 18.99
CA ARG A 164 7.71 -1.68 18.97
C ARG A 164 7.39 -1.20 17.55
N ILE A 165 6.10 -1.19 17.22
CA ILE A 165 5.54 -0.43 16.10
C ILE A 165 4.55 0.58 16.67
N VAL A 166 4.75 1.87 16.40
CA VAL A 166 3.87 2.93 16.88
C VAL A 166 3.28 3.68 15.69
N PHE A 167 1.96 3.62 15.56
CA PHE A 167 1.20 4.41 14.61
C PHE A 167 0.68 5.67 15.28
N ILE A 168 0.88 6.83 14.65
CA ILE A 168 0.39 8.12 15.12
C ILE A 168 -0.42 8.80 14.01
N ASP A 169 -1.73 8.93 14.22
CA ASP A 169 -2.59 9.78 13.39
C ASP A 169 -2.33 11.24 13.75
N LEU A 170 -1.89 12.02 12.76
CA LEU A 170 -1.65 13.44 12.89
C LEU A 170 -2.96 14.22 13.04
N ASN A 171 -4.07 13.67 12.53
CA ASN A 171 -5.41 14.22 12.65
C ASN A 171 -5.48 15.72 12.26
N ALA A 172 -4.84 16.07 11.15
CA ALA A 172 -4.80 17.43 10.65
C ALA A 172 -5.75 17.57 9.46
N PRO A 173 -6.50 18.68 9.33
CA PRO A 173 -7.16 18.99 8.06
C PRO A 173 -6.10 19.15 6.95
N ASP A 174 -6.39 18.62 5.77
CA ASP A 174 -5.50 18.69 4.61
C ASP A 174 -6.32 18.61 3.31
N PRO A 175 -6.92 19.73 2.86
CA PRO A 175 -7.76 19.80 1.66
C PRO A 175 -6.95 19.80 0.35
N SER A 176 -5.63 19.63 0.44
CA SER A 176 -4.74 19.63 -0.74
C SER A 176 -4.87 18.32 -1.52
N THR A 177 -4.49 18.36 -2.79
CA THR A 177 -4.23 17.15 -3.61
C THR A 177 -2.78 17.12 -4.11
N GLU A 178 -1.92 17.99 -3.58
CA GLU A 178 -0.53 18.12 -4.00
C GLU A 178 0.32 16.96 -3.46
N GLU A 179 1.31 16.57 -4.24
CA GLU A 179 2.17 15.42 -3.92
C GLU A 179 3.28 15.75 -2.92
N ALA A 180 3.60 17.04 -2.76
CA ALA A 180 4.63 17.48 -1.83
C ALA A 180 4.24 17.11 -0.39
N ILE A 181 5.22 16.67 0.41
CA ILE A 181 4.98 16.42 1.85
C ILE A 181 4.56 17.75 2.50
N PRO A 182 3.40 17.84 3.18
CA PRO A 182 2.97 19.07 3.81
C PRO A 182 3.83 19.48 4.99
N LEU A 183 3.82 20.78 5.25
CA LEU A 183 4.50 21.39 6.39
C LEU A 183 4.12 20.77 7.74
N TYR A 184 2.85 20.39 7.96
CA TYR A 184 2.47 19.78 9.24
C TYR A 184 3.10 18.39 9.43
N ALA A 185 3.25 17.62 8.36
CA ALA A 185 3.89 16.31 8.39
C ALA A 185 5.42 16.45 8.52
N GLN A 186 6.02 17.40 7.78
CA GLN A 186 7.44 17.76 7.93
C GLN A 186 7.76 18.17 9.37
N ARG A 187 6.95 19.05 9.96
CA ARG A 187 7.06 19.44 11.37
C ARG A 187 6.95 18.23 12.30
N GLY A 188 6.05 17.29 12.03
CA GLY A 188 5.93 16.04 12.79
C GLY A 188 7.25 15.27 12.87
N PHE A 189 7.97 15.15 11.74
CA PHE A 189 9.28 14.51 11.70
C PHE A 189 10.37 15.31 12.41
N GLU A 190 10.47 16.61 12.13
CA GLU A 190 11.45 17.49 12.79
C GLU A 190 11.30 17.44 14.31
N LEU A 191 10.05 17.38 14.79
CA LEU A 191 9.71 17.24 16.19
C LEU A 191 10.12 15.89 16.79
N LEU A 192 10.04 14.80 16.03
CA LEU A 192 10.55 13.49 16.44
C LEU A 192 12.07 13.47 16.51
N ARG A 193 12.75 14.01 15.49
CA ARG A 193 14.22 14.09 15.45
C ARG A 193 14.79 14.91 16.59
N ARG A 194 14.24 16.10 16.82
CA ARG A 194 14.66 16.96 17.93
C ARG A 194 14.40 16.30 19.29
N PHE A 195 13.32 15.55 19.42
CA PHE A 195 13.03 14.80 20.64
C PHE A 195 14.07 13.70 20.87
N GLU A 196 14.37 12.89 19.86
CA GLU A 196 15.39 11.84 19.92
C GLU A 196 16.79 12.39 20.29
N GLU A 197 17.18 13.51 19.68
CA GLU A 197 18.52 14.09 19.84
C GLU A 197 18.70 14.86 21.16
N PHE A 198 17.71 15.67 21.55
CA PHE A 198 17.90 16.65 22.63
C PHE A 198 17.13 16.36 23.91
N ASP A 199 16.13 15.48 23.90
CA ASP A 199 15.32 15.20 25.09
C ASP A 199 15.89 14.00 25.88
N PRO A 200 16.32 14.17 27.15
CA PRO A 200 16.82 13.07 27.98
C PRO A 200 15.78 11.98 28.27
N GLU A 201 14.48 12.24 28.06
CA GLU A 201 13.45 11.21 28.12
C GLU A 201 13.55 10.25 26.93
N ALA A 202 13.85 10.73 25.73
CA ALA A 202 13.93 9.89 24.53
C ALA A 202 14.98 8.79 24.67
N GLN A 203 16.12 9.11 25.30
CA GLN A 203 17.22 8.16 25.57
C GLN A 203 16.83 7.00 26.50
N ARG A 204 15.73 7.13 27.25
CA ARG A 204 15.20 6.08 28.14
C ARG A 204 14.10 5.25 27.50
N LEU A 205 13.62 5.62 26.32
CA LEU A 205 12.58 4.89 25.61
C LEU A 205 13.19 3.78 24.75
N PRO A 206 12.49 2.64 24.57
CA PRO A 206 12.96 1.56 23.71
C PRO A 206 12.97 1.98 22.23
N PRO A 207 13.79 1.34 21.38
CA PRO A 207 13.73 1.51 19.93
C PRO A 207 12.34 1.16 19.38
N ALA A 208 11.90 1.91 18.36
CA ALA A 208 10.59 1.72 17.76
C ALA A 208 10.56 2.11 16.29
N TYR A 209 9.78 1.37 15.50
CA TYR A 209 9.30 1.87 14.20
C TYR A 209 8.13 2.81 14.45
N VAL A 210 8.14 3.98 13.79
CA VAL A 210 7.14 5.03 13.97
C VAL A 210 6.51 5.34 12.63
N PHE A 211 5.18 5.22 12.56
CA PHE A 211 4.41 5.52 11.37
C PHE A 211 3.54 6.74 11.61
N LEU A 212 3.81 7.83 10.91
CA LEU A 212 2.96 9.01 10.91
C LEU A 212 1.93 8.88 9.79
N THR A 213 0.66 8.94 10.13
CA THR A 213 -0.44 8.88 9.15
C THR A 213 -1.33 10.10 9.27
N ASN A 214 -1.99 10.50 8.19
CA ASN A 214 -3.09 11.46 8.26
C ASN A 214 -4.18 11.07 7.27
N THR A 215 -5.41 10.93 7.74
CA THR A 215 -6.58 10.74 6.87
C THR A 215 -7.70 11.69 7.24
N PRO A 216 -7.77 12.84 6.55
CA PRO A 216 -8.48 14.00 7.05
C PRO A 216 -9.97 14.01 6.68
N TRP A 217 -10.54 12.87 6.26
CA TRP A 217 -11.90 12.79 5.71
C TRP A 217 -12.97 13.38 6.62
N GLU A 218 -12.81 13.22 7.94
CA GLU A 218 -13.76 13.77 8.92
C GLU A 218 -13.70 15.28 9.06
N HIS A 219 -12.60 15.93 8.66
CA HIS A 219 -12.49 17.38 8.57
C HIS A 219 -13.10 17.94 7.29
N HIS A 220 -13.32 17.08 6.29
CA HIS A 220 -13.65 17.46 4.91
C HIS A 220 -14.92 16.74 4.40
N LEU A 221 -15.91 16.55 5.28
CA LEU A 221 -17.07 15.67 5.01
C LEU A 221 -17.81 15.98 3.70
N ASN A 222 -17.95 17.25 3.35
CA ASN A 222 -18.67 17.70 2.14
C ASN A 222 -17.72 18.07 0.99
N GLU A 223 -16.41 18.05 1.23
CA GLU A 223 -15.42 18.39 0.21
C GLU A 223 -15.03 17.15 -0.59
N THR A 224 -14.49 17.37 -1.78
CA THR A 224 -14.03 16.31 -2.71
C THR A 224 -12.52 16.27 -2.88
N LYS A 225 -11.81 17.10 -2.11
CA LYS A 225 -10.35 17.23 -2.15
C LYS A 225 -9.79 17.00 -0.75
N TRP A 226 -8.82 16.11 -0.69
CA TRP A 226 -8.06 15.83 0.53
C TRP A 226 -6.79 15.08 0.15
N ARG A 227 -5.81 15.13 1.06
CA ARG A 227 -4.61 14.30 0.96
C ARG A 227 -4.50 13.37 2.15
N CYS A 228 -4.34 12.08 1.83
CA CYS A 228 -3.95 11.07 2.80
C CYS A 228 -2.43 10.96 2.83
N ILE A 229 -1.86 10.76 4.02
CA ILE A 229 -0.42 10.65 4.21
C ILE A 229 -0.08 9.40 5.00
N THR A 230 1.03 8.79 4.61
CA THR A 230 1.68 7.71 5.35
C THR A 230 3.18 7.89 5.22
N LEU A 231 3.85 7.86 6.35
CA LEU A 231 5.25 8.19 6.50
C LEU A 231 5.87 7.23 7.51
N GLY A 232 6.92 6.53 7.11
CA GLY A 232 7.68 5.64 7.99
C GLY A 232 8.91 6.35 8.55
N ASP A 233 9.19 6.12 9.82
CA ASP A 233 10.34 6.62 10.57
C ASP A 233 10.66 5.69 11.74
N SER A 234 11.60 6.07 12.60
CA SER A 234 12.00 5.34 13.79
C SER A 234 12.46 6.26 14.92
N LEU A 235 12.48 5.66 16.11
CA LEU A 235 13.24 6.11 17.28
C LEU A 235 14.35 5.08 17.54
N HIS A 236 15.61 5.50 17.59
CA HIS A 236 16.79 4.66 17.85
C HIS A 236 17.04 3.51 16.85
N ILE A 237 16.46 3.58 15.64
CA ILE A 237 16.74 2.64 14.54
C ILE A 237 17.24 3.43 13.32
N GLU A 238 18.52 3.77 13.34
CA GLU A 238 19.15 4.68 12.37
C GLU A 238 18.90 4.28 10.92
N GLU A 239 19.03 3.00 10.59
CA GLU A 239 18.85 2.47 9.23
C GLU A 239 17.42 2.55 8.71
N PHE A 240 16.42 2.80 9.57
CA PHE A 240 15.01 2.95 9.17
C PHE A 240 14.52 4.41 9.18
N LYS A 241 15.41 5.36 9.51
CA LYS A 241 15.09 6.79 9.48
C LYS A 241 14.79 7.22 8.05
N ASN A 242 13.77 8.07 7.88
CA ASN A 242 13.33 8.52 6.55
C ASN A 242 14.40 9.29 5.76
N ASP A 243 15.33 9.90 6.48
CA ASP A 243 16.41 10.76 6.03
C ASP A 243 17.76 10.05 6.03
N HIS A 244 17.77 8.75 6.38
CA HIS A 244 18.97 7.95 6.36
C HIS A 244 19.55 7.83 4.95
N GLN A 245 20.86 8.08 4.84
CA GLN A 245 21.60 7.91 3.60
C GLN A 245 22.56 6.74 3.74
N TYR A 246 22.37 5.72 2.90
CA TYR A 246 23.28 4.59 2.85
C TYR A 246 24.55 4.94 2.09
N HIS A 247 25.69 4.53 2.63
CA HIS A 247 27.00 4.73 2.02
C HIS A 247 27.26 3.83 0.80
N SER A 248 26.43 2.80 0.58
CA SER A 248 26.52 1.88 -0.56
C SER A 248 25.16 1.23 -0.88
N LEU A 249 25.02 0.72 -2.11
CA LEU A 249 23.84 -0.08 -2.50
C LEU A 249 23.74 -1.36 -1.65
N ARG A 250 24.86 -2.04 -1.37
CA ARG A 250 24.91 -3.17 -0.44
C ARG A 250 24.32 -2.83 0.92
N ALA A 251 24.71 -1.70 1.53
CA ALA A 251 24.17 -1.29 2.83
C ALA A 251 22.64 -1.06 2.78
N ALA A 252 22.14 -0.46 1.69
CA ALA A 252 20.70 -0.30 1.50
C ALA A 252 19.96 -1.63 1.33
N ILE A 253 20.55 -2.60 0.60
CA ILE A 253 20.00 -3.95 0.42
C ILE A 253 19.93 -4.68 1.77
N GLU A 254 21.01 -4.66 2.54
CA GLU A 254 21.06 -5.33 3.85
C GLU A 254 20.06 -4.71 4.83
N ALA A 255 19.99 -3.38 4.91
CA ALA A 255 19.01 -2.70 5.76
C ALA A 255 17.56 -3.06 5.34
N ARG A 256 17.27 -3.10 4.04
CA ARG A 256 15.95 -3.51 3.54
C ARG A 256 15.60 -4.95 3.90
N ARG A 257 16.60 -5.85 3.96
CA ARG A 257 16.44 -7.22 4.43
C ARG A 257 16.20 -7.27 5.95
N THR A 258 16.94 -6.51 6.74
CA THR A 258 16.79 -6.40 8.20
C THR A 258 15.40 -5.88 8.61
N HIS A 259 14.86 -4.95 7.83
CA HIS A 259 13.57 -4.29 8.08
C HIS A 259 12.47 -4.72 7.09
N LEU A 260 12.56 -5.93 6.55
CA LEU A 260 11.68 -6.47 5.51
C LEU A 260 10.20 -6.24 5.81
N GLU A 261 9.77 -6.55 7.03
CA GLU A 261 8.37 -6.45 7.45
C GLU A 261 7.85 -5.02 7.38
N MET A 262 8.68 -4.05 7.76
CA MET A 262 8.28 -2.65 7.81
C MET A 262 8.26 -2.05 6.40
N HIS A 263 9.16 -2.48 5.52
CA HIS A 263 9.12 -2.12 4.10
C HIS A 263 7.92 -2.77 3.38
N ALA A 264 7.59 -4.03 3.70
CA ALA A 264 6.41 -4.70 3.19
C ALA A 264 5.12 -3.99 3.65
N LEU A 265 5.06 -3.58 4.92
CA LEU A 265 3.99 -2.76 5.45
C LEU A 265 3.86 -1.43 4.71
N LEU A 266 4.94 -0.65 4.56
CA LEU A 266 4.92 0.61 3.80
C LEU A 266 4.46 0.41 2.34
N ARG A 267 4.89 -0.68 1.70
CA ARG A 267 4.47 -1.02 0.34
C ARG A 267 2.97 -1.32 0.29
N SER A 268 2.49 -2.16 1.20
CA SER A 268 1.07 -2.51 1.34
C SER A 268 0.20 -1.27 1.60
N MET A 269 0.64 -0.37 2.48
CA MET A 269 -0.07 0.90 2.75
C MET A 269 -0.18 1.78 1.50
N ARG A 270 0.82 1.78 0.62
CA ARG A 270 0.77 2.50 -0.67
C ARG A 270 -0.16 1.81 -1.65
N GLN A 271 -0.01 0.49 -1.83
CA GLN A 271 -0.79 -0.31 -2.78
C GLN A 271 -2.28 -0.34 -2.43
N HIS A 272 -2.62 -0.39 -1.14
CA HIS A 272 -4.01 -0.40 -0.66
C HIS A 272 -4.45 0.96 -0.09
N SER A 273 -3.86 2.04 -0.60
CA SER A 273 -4.28 3.41 -0.25
C SER A 273 -5.66 3.76 -0.82
N THR A 274 -6.07 3.07 -1.89
CA THR A 274 -7.42 3.09 -2.46
C THR A 274 -8.13 1.77 -2.21
N ILE A 275 -9.46 1.82 -2.25
CA ILE A 275 -10.30 0.62 -2.18
C ILE A 275 -10.36 0.05 -3.59
N PRO A 276 -10.01 -1.23 -3.80
CA PRO A 276 -10.09 -1.81 -5.11
C PRO A 276 -11.55 -1.88 -5.55
N ALA A 277 -11.81 -1.54 -6.81
CA ALA A 277 -13.16 -1.54 -7.36
C ALA A 277 -13.68 -2.97 -7.61
N THR A 278 -12.78 -3.93 -7.74
CA THR A 278 -13.03 -5.38 -7.84
C THR A 278 -12.07 -6.11 -6.89
N PHE A 279 -12.50 -7.20 -6.26
CA PHE A 279 -11.66 -7.94 -5.30
C PHE A 279 -10.86 -9.08 -5.94
N ASP A 280 -11.23 -9.48 -7.14
CA ASP A 280 -10.54 -10.47 -7.99
C ASP A 280 -9.46 -9.85 -8.88
N GLY A 281 -9.35 -8.51 -8.90
CA GLY A 281 -8.37 -7.79 -9.71
C GLY A 281 -8.82 -7.50 -11.14
N ASP A 282 -10.07 -7.78 -11.48
CA ASP A 282 -10.62 -7.44 -12.79
C ASP A 282 -10.76 -5.93 -12.98
N ILE A 283 -10.67 -5.47 -14.22
CA ILE A 283 -10.81 -4.04 -14.50
C ILE A 283 -12.30 -3.67 -14.43
N PRO A 284 -12.70 -2.64 -13.65
CA PRO A 284 -14.11 -2.28 -13.48
C PRO A 284 -14.85 -2.03 -14.79
N ASP A 285 -14.16 -1.43 -15.76
CA ASP A 285 -14.72 -1.18 -17.09
C ASP A 285 -15.07 -2.49 -17.81
N PHE A 286 -14.35 -3.59 -17.60
CA PHE A 286 -14.71 -4.90 -18.16
C PHE A 286 -15.69 -5.67 -17.27
N ALA A 287 -15.59 -5.54 -15.95
CA ALA A 287 -16.42 -6.26 -15.00
C ALA A 287 -17.88 -5.73 -14.94
N PHE A 288 -18.08 -4.43 -15.15
CA PHE A 288 -19.36 -3.75 -14.97
C PHE A 288 -19.93 -3.11 -16.24
N SER A 289 -19.23 -3.19 -17.38
CA SER A 289 -19.73 -2.70 -18.67
C SER A 289 -19.93 -3.82 -19.69
N THR A 290 -20.45 -3.46 -20.88
CA THR A 290 -20.60 -4.37 -22.02
C THR A 290 -19.36 -4.44 -22.92
N VAL A 291 -18.26 -3.78 -22.55
CA VAL A 291 -17.02 -3.78 -23.32
C VAL A 291 -16.33 -5.12 -23.11
N GLU A 292 -16.21 -5.92 -24.17
CA GLU A 292 -15.48 -7.18 -24.12
C GLU A 292 -13.97 -6.94 -24.05
N ARG A 293 -13.31 -7.72 -23.19
CA ARG A 293 -11.87 -7.68 -23.03
C ARG A 293 -11.20 -8.55 -24.09
N SER A 294 -10.68 -7.92 -25.14
CA SER A 294 -10.17 -8.62 -26.31
C SER A 294 -8.74 -9.19 -26.12
N LEU A 295 -7.88 -8.48 -25.40
CA LEU A 295 -6.45 -8.84 -25.23
C LEU A 295 -6.16 -9.35 -23.82
N MET A 296 -6.11 -10.67 -23.64
CA MET A 296 -5.71 -11.32 -22.39
C MET A 296 -4.54 -12.26 -22.60
N ILE A 297 -3.52 -12.18 -21.76
CA ILE A 297 -2.43 -13.17 -21.76
C ILE A 297 -3.03 -14.56 -21.50
N GLY A 298 -2.63 -15.53 -22.32
CA GLY A 298 -3.18 -16.88 -22.34
C GLY A 298 -4.41 -17.06 -23.24
N SER A 299 -5.05 -15.99 -23.73
CA SER A 299 -6.14 -16.12 -24.71
C SER A 299 -5.61 -16.41 -26.10
N ARG A 300 -6.43 -17.10 -26.91
CA ARG A 300 -6.17 -17.28 -28.34
C ARG A 300 -6.68 -16.07 -29.11
N LEU A 301 -5.80 -15.51 -29.92
CA LEU A 301 -6.08 -14.38 -30.80
C LEU A 301 -5.91 -14.81 -32.24
N LEU A 302 -6.83 -14.36 -33.09
CA LEU A 302 -6.69 -14.41 -34.53
C LEU A 302 -5.95 -13.13 -34.96
N VAL A 303 -4.74 -13.29 -35.49
CA VAL A 303 -3.84 -12.16 -35.81
C VAL A 303 -3.22 -12.34 -37.20
N PRO A 304 -2.91 -11.25 -37.92
CA PRO A 304 -2.19 -11.35 -39.19
C PRO A 304 -0.80 -11.94 -38.95
N GLY A 305 -0.53 -13.08 -39.58
CA GLY A 305 0.77 -13.74 -39.55
C GLY A 305 1.81 -12.99 -40.36
N PRO A 306 3.09 -13.43 -40.33
CA PRO A 306 4.18 -12.80 -41.07
C PRO A 306 3.94 -12.68 -42.59
N ASP A 307 3.12 -13.59 -43.13
CA ASP A 307 2.78 -13.66 -44.55
C ASP A 307 1.46 -12.92 -44.90
N GLY A 308 0.83 -12.26 -43.92
CA GLY A 308 -0.42 -11.52 -44.07
C GLY A 308 -1.71 -12.36 -43.96
N GLU A 309 -1.59 -13.68 -43.91
CA GLU A 309 -2.71 -14.60 -43.63
C GLU A 309 -3.03 -14.63 -42.13
N GLU A 310 -4.31 -14.74 -41.77
CA GLU A 310 -4.70 -14.81 -40.37
C GLU A 310 -4.30 -16.15 -39.75
N VAL A 311 -3.58 -16.08 -38.63
CA VAL A 311 -3.13 -17.22 -37.86
C VAL A 311 -3.62 -17.09 -36.42
N GLU A 312 -4.04 -18.21 -35.86
CA GLU A 312 -4.45 -18.28 -34.46
C GLU A 312 -3.22 -18.58 -33.59
N GLY A 313 -3.04 -17.81 -32.52
CA GLY A 313 -1.97 -18.03 -31.56
C GLY A 313 -2.32 -17.53 -30.16
N VAL A 314 -1.55 -17.97 -29.18
CA VAL A 314 -1.75 -17.60 -27.77
C VAL A 314 -1.01 -16.29 -27.49
N LEU A 315 -1.70 -15.30 -26.92
CA LEU A 315 -1.06 -14.09 -26.43
C LEU A 315 -0.19 -14.41 -25.21
N THR A 316 1.10 -14.09 -25.28
CA THR A 316 2.07 -14.41 -24.20
C THR A 316 2.58 -13.17 -23.46
N SER A 317 2.55 -12.00 -24.10
CA SER A 317 2.93 -10.71 -23.51
C SER A 317 2.34 -9.58 -24.35
N GLY A 318 2.11 -8.42 -23.75
CA GLY A 318 1.67 -7.23 -24.47
C GLY A 318 2.14 -5.95 -23.78
N VAL A 319 2.37 -4.90 -24.57
CA VAL A 319 2.64 -3.54 -24.09
C VAL A 319 1.78 -2.56 -24.88
N VAL A 320 1.18 -1.59 -24.20
CA VAL A 320 0.40 -0.54 -24.86
C VAL A 320 1.31 0.61 -25.27
N VAL A 321 1.21 1.00 -26.54
CA VAL A 321 1.92 2.15 -27.11
C VAL A 321 0.93 3.30 -27.21
N GLU A 322 0.88 4.12 -26.16
CA GLU A 322 -0.17 5.14 -26.00
C GLU A 322 -0.25 6.12 -27.18
N GLN A 323 0.90 6.52 -27.73
CA GLN A 323 0.98 7.47 -28.85
C GLN A 323 0.35 6.91 -30.14
N GLU A 324 0.31 5.59 -30.28
CA GLU A 324 -0.20 4.89 -31.46
C GLU A 324 -1.63 4.35 -31.24
N MET A 325 -2.17 4.48 -30.03
CA MET A 325 -3.44 3.86 -29.61
C MET A 325 -3.51 2.37 -29.96
N SER A 326 -2.43 1.65 -29.72
CA SER A 326 -2.27 0.24 -30.07
C SER A 326 -1.57 -0.53 -28.95
N ALA A 327 -1.73 -1.85 -28.96
CA ALA A 327 -0.97 -2.79 -28.16
C ALA A 327 0.00 -3.57 -29.04
N THR A 328 1.28 -3.58 -28.68
CA THR A 328 2.27 -4.49 -29.26
C THR A 328 2.24 -5.80 -28.49
N CYS A 329 1.83 -6.88 -29.16
CA CYS A 329 1.52 -8.19 -28.59
C CYS A 329 2.49 -9.25 -29.09
N ALA A 330 3.07 -10.05 -28.19
CA ALA A 330 3.84 -11.23 -28.53
C ALA A 330 2.92 -12.46 -28.55
N VAL A 331 2.79 -13.10 -29.71
CA VAL A 331 1.90 -14.24 -29.93
C VAL A 331 2.74 -15.49 -30.19
N GLN A 332 2.38 -16.60 -29.56
CA GLN A 332 3.00 -17.91 -29.77
C GLN A 332 2.03 -18.85 -30.49
N LEU A 333 2.49 -19.46 -31.58
CA LEU A 333 1.76 -20.46 -32.34
C LEU A 333 1.92 -21.85 -31.70
N ASP A 334 1.02 -22.77 -32.06
CA ASP A 334 1.04 -24.17 -31.58
C ASP A 334 2.32 -24.92 -31.96
N ASP A 335 3.01 -24.49 -33.03
CA ASP A 335 4.30 -25.04 -33.46
C ASP A 335 5.53 -24.48 -32.68
N GLY A 336 5.27 -23.63 -31.69
CA GLY A 336 6.28 -23.04 -30.81
C GLY A 336 6.94 -21.76 -31.34
N ARG A 337 6.66 -21.35 -32.59
CA ARG A 337 7.15 -20.06 -33.11
C ARG A 337 6.45 -18.90 -32.43
N SER A 338 7.15 -17.78 -32.29
CA SER A 338 6.60 -16.54 -31.74
C SER A 338 6.88 -15.36 -32.67
N PHE A 339 5.95 -14.43 -32.75
CA PHE A 339 6.11 -13.17 -33.48
C PHE A 339 5.36 -12.05 -32.76
N ILE A 340 5.63 -10.82 -33.18
CA ILE A 340 5.05 -9.61 -32.60
C ILE A 340 4.02 -9.05 -33.58
N VAL A 341 2.85 -8.68 -33.07
CA VAL A 341 1.77 -8.04 -33.82
C VAL A 341 1.34 -6.76 -33.12
N SER A 342 0.90 -5.76 -33.88
CA SER A 342 0.26 -4.55 -33.35
C SER A 342 -1.26 -4.68 -33.46
N CYS A 343 -1.95 -4.57 -32.33
CA CYS A 343 -3.39 -4.63 -32.21
C CYS A 343 -3.93 -3.21 -31.91
N PRO A 344 -4.75 -2.60 -32.78
CA PRO A 344 -5.35 -1.30 -32.46
C PRO A 344 -6.28 -1.42 -31.25
N LEU A 345 -6.28 -0.41 -30.39
CA LEU A 345 -7.14 -0.34 -29.21
C LEU A 345 -8.28 0.65 -29.43
N SER A 346 -9.47 0.30 -28.97
CA SER A 346 -10.60 1.22 -28.94
C SER A 346 -10.41 2.33 -27.89
N ASP A 347 -11.17 3.42 -28.00
CA ASP A 347 -11.15 4.50 -27.00
C ASP A 347 -11.50 4.00 -25.58
N ALA A 348 -12.39 3.02 -25.49
CA ALA A 348 -12.78 2.40 -24.22
C ALA A 348 -11.65 1.55 -23.63
N GLU A 349 -10.96 0.75 -24.46
CA GLU A 349 -9.78 -0.02 -24.04
C GLU A 349 -8.62 0.91 -23.65
N MET A 350 -8.41 2.01 -24.37
CA MET A 350 -7.43 3.03 -24.01
C MET A 350 -7.76 3.72 -22.69
N ALA A 351 -9.03 4.02 -22.43
CA ALA A 351 -9.47 4.57 -21.16
C ALA A 351 -9.26 3.57 -20.01
N ALA A 352 -9.62 2.30 -20.22
CA ALA A 352 -9.42 1.22 -19.27
C ALA A 352 -7.93 1.00 -18.96
N TRP A 353 -7.07 0.99 -19.98
CA TRP A 353 -5.62 0.89 -19.82
C TRP A 353 -5.05 2.10 -19.06
N ARG A 354 -5.45 3.34 -19.37
CA ARG A 354 -4.96 4.52 -18.64
C ARG A 354 -5.30 4.48 -17.15
N GLN A 355 -6.46 3.92 -16.81
CA GLN A 355 -6.89 3.74 -15.43
C GLN A 355 -6.16 2.57 -14.75
N HIS A 356 -5.97 1.46 -15.48
CA HIS A 356 -5.45 0.19 -14.96
C HIS A 356 -4.36 -0.41 -15.87
N PRO A 357 -3.21 0.27 -16.04
CA PRO A 357 -2.22 -0.15 -17.04
C PRO A 357 -1.52 -1.45 -16.63
N GLU A 358 -1.38 -1.69 -15.33
CA GLU A 358 -0.71 -2.86 -14.79
C GLU A 358 -1.53 -4.14 -15.03
N THR A 359 -2.85 -4.11 -14.97
CA THR A 359 -3.66 -5.33 -15.12
C THR A 359 -4.30 -5.49 -16.49
N PHE A 360 -4.07 -4.56 -17.43
CA PHE A 360 -4.80 -4.49 -18.71
C PHE A 360 -4.88 -5.80 -19.48
N PHE A 361 -3.77 -6.56 -19.56
CA PHE A 361 -3.71 -7.84 -20.28
C PHE A 361 -4.15 -9.07 -19.46
N GLY A 362 -4.88 -8.91 -18.35
CA GLY A 362 -5.44 -10.03 -17.56
C GLY A 362 -4.51 -10.55 -16.47
N GLU A 363 -3.24 -10.14 -16.50
CA GLU A 363 -2.27 -10.40 -15.45
C GLU A 363 -1.60 -9.09 -15.03
N VAL A 364 -1.07 -9.04 -13.81
CA VAL A 364 -0.26 -7.92 -13.35
C VAL A 364 1.02 -7.87 -14.18
N SER A 365 1.13 -6.84 -15.00
CA SER A 365 2.28 -6.53 -15.84
C SER A 365 3.55 -6.54 -15.01
N ARG A 366 4.57 -7.21 -15.55
CA ARG A 366 5.92 -7.24 -14.97
C ARG A 366 6.69 -5.96 -15.29
N GLU A 367 6.10 -5.03 -16.02
CA GLU A 367 6.68 -3.74 -16.39
C GLU A 367 6.66 -2.78 -15.19
N GLY A 368 7.65 -2.90 -14.32
CA GLY A 368 7.90 -1.95 -13.25
C GLY A 368 8.83 -0.82 -13.70
N LYS A 369 8.43 0.45 -13.51
CA LYS A 369 9.40 1.55 -13.53
C LYS A 369 10.41 1.37 -12.39
N CYS A 370 11.68 1.26 -12.73
CA CYS A 370 12.78 1.22 -11.77
C CYS A 370 13.31 2.63 -11.53
N ASP A 371 12.76 3.32 -10.53
CA ASP A 371 13.09 4.72 -10.22
C ASP A 371 14.41 4.84 -9.42
N THR A 372 14.87 3.76 -8.78
CA THR A 372 16.11 3.71 -8.01
C THR A 372 16.94 2.45 -8.32
N ALA A 373 18.23 2.48 -7.97
CA ALA A 373 19.10 1.32 -8.08
C ALA A 373 18.58 0.13 -7.24
N LEU A 374 17.87 0.40 -6.13
CA LEU A 374 17.27 -0.64 -5.31
C LEU A 374 16.02 -1.23 -5.96
N ASP A 375 15.21 -0.43 -6.66
CA ASP A 375 14.07 -0.95 -7.43
C ASP A 375 14.54 -1.86 -8.58
N LEU A 376 15.62 -1.46 -9.27
CA LEU A 376 16.23 -2.29 -10.30
C LEU A 376 16.84 -3.57 -9.71
N TYR A 377 17.49 -3.48 -8.55
CA TYR A 377 17.96 -4.65 -7.82
C TYR A 377 16.80 -5.62 -7.51
N ASP A 378 15.68 -5.13 -6.96
CA ASP A 378 14.51 -5.94 -6.62
C ASP A 378 13.92 -6.63 -7.88
N PHE A 379 13.83 -5.90 -9.00
CA PHE A 379 13.41 -6.45 -10.30
C PHE A 379 14.35 -7.58 -10.76
N LEU A 380 15.66 -7.33 -10.76
CA LEU A 380 16.66 -8.31 -11.17
C LEU A 380 16.65 -9.53 -10.24
N MET A 381 16.48 -9.34 -8.94
CA MET A 381 16.34 -10.46 -8.00
C MET A 381 15.12 -11.31 -8.35
N ALA A 382 13.96 -10.72 -8.64
CA ALA A 382 12.79 -11.47 -9.06
C ALA A 382 13.04 -12.29 -10.34
N THR A 383 13.87 -11.79 -11.27
CA THR A 383 14.25 -12.49 -12.50
C THR A 383 15.30 -13.60 -12.28
N TYR A 384 16.37 -13.31 -11.56
CA TYR A 384 17.58 -14.16 -11.49
C TYR A 384 17.67 -15.05 -10.25
N THR A 385 16.75 -14.94 -9.28
CA THR A 385 16.77 -15.76 -8.05
C THR A 385 16.81 -17.27 -8.35
N LYS A 386 16.21 -17.73 -9.45
CA LYS A 386 16.18 -19.15 -9.84
C LYS A 386 17.30 -19.56 -10.80
N THR A 387 18.15 -18.64 -11.25
CA THR A 387 19.25 -18.93 -12.18
C THR A 387 20.31 -19.79 -11.51
N PRO A 388 20.71 -20.96 -12.04
CA PRO A 388 21.67 -21.83 -11.35
C PRO A 388 23.01 -21.14 -11.03
N LYS A 389 23.62 -21.46 -9.87
CA LYS A 389 24.93 -20.94 -9.43
C LYS A 389 26.01 -20.98 -10.52
N ALA A 390 26.10 -22.09 -11.26
CA ALA A 390 27.07 -22.24 -12.35
C ALA A 390 26.89 -21.18 -13.45
N LYS A 391 25.64 -20.84 -13.79
CA LYS A 391 25.32 -19.83 -14.80
C LYS A 391 25.57 -18.40 -14.29
N LEU A 392 25.31 -18.13 -13.01
CA LEU A 392 25.68 -16.86 -12.38
C LEU A 392 27.21 -16.65 -12.37
N LEU A 393 27.99 -17.71 -12.09
CA LEU A 393 29.46 -17.66 -12.19
C LEU A 393 29.94 -17.45 -13.62
N GLU A 394 29.27 -18.03 -14.61
CA GLU A 394 29.53 -17.79 -16.04
C GLU A 394 29.32 -16.30 -16.38
N PHE A 395 28.20 -15.71 -15.95
CA PHE A 395 27.92 -14.28 -16.14
C PHE A 395 28.97 -13.37 -15.49
N MET A 396 29.62 -13.84 -14.43
CA MET A 396 30.65 -13.10 -13.69
C MET A 396 32.08 -13.60 -13.96
N ALA A 397 32.32 -14.38 -15.02
CA ALA A 397 33.62 -15.00 -15.26
C ALA A 397 34.80 -14.01 -15.35
N GLY A 398 34.54 -12.78 -15.81
CA GLY A 398 35.52 -11.69 -15.88
C GLY A 398 35.72 -10.89 -14.59
N ALA A 399 35.04 -11.26 -13.49
CA ALA A 399 35.14 -10.53 -12.22
C ALA A 399 36.52 -10.75 -11.56
N PRO A 400 37.17 -9.68 -11.06
CA PRO A 400 38.50 -9.78 -10.45
C PRO A 400 38.49 -10.63 -9.16
N ASP A 401 37.33 -10.77 -8.53
CA ASP A 401 37.12 -11.51 -7.28
C ASP A 401 36.41 -12.87 -7.50
N ILE A 402 36.47 -13.43 -8.72
CA ILE A 402 35.78 -14.68 -9.07
C ILE A 402 36.10 -15.86 -8.14
N ALA A 403 37.31 -15.90 -7.56
CA ALA A 403 37.69 -16.92 -6.58
C ALA A 403 36.77 -16.87 -5.34
N ARG A 404 36.55 -15.68 -4.77
CA ARG A 404 35.64 -15.46 -3.65
C ARG A 404 34.19 -15.76 -4.04
N LEU A 405 33.76 -15.35 -5.23
CA LEU A 405 32.38 -15.57 -5.69
C LEU A 405 32.02 -17.06 -5.77
N ARG A 406 33.00 -17.93 -6.07
CA ARG A 406 32.77 -19.40 -6.10
C ARG A 406 32.44 -19.98 -4.74
N GLU A 407 32.90 -19.37 -3.66
CA GLU A 407 32.70 -19.82 -2.28
C GLU A 407 31.32 -19.48 -1.72
N LEU A 408 30.65 -18.47 -2.30
CA LEU A 408 29.33 -18.02 -1.86
C LEU A 408 28.24 -19.06 -2.13
N ASP A 409 27.20 -19.07 -1.31
CA ASP A 409 26.01 -19.83 -1.62
C ASP A 409 25.25 -19.25 -2.82
N HIS A 410 24.23 -19.96 -3.28
CA HIS A 410 23.44 -19.55 -4.43
C HIS A 410 22.74 -18.20 -4.22
N GLY A 411 22.19 -17.94 -3.03
CA GLY A 411 21.44 -16.73 -2.73
C GLY A 411 22.34 -15.50 -2.67
N ASP A 412 23.47 -15.60 -1.97
CA ASP A 412 24.46 -14.53 -1.88
C ASP A 412 25.07 -14.21 -3.24
N LEU A 413 25.34 -15.24 -4.06
CA LEU A 413 25.85 -15.04 -5.40
C LEU A 413 24.85 -14.32 -6.31
N ALA A 414 23.57 -14.70 -6.26
CA ALA A 414 22.49 -14.02 -6.99
C ALA A 414 22.37 -12.56 -6.55
N SER A 415 22.39 -12.30 -5.24
CA SER A 415 22.36 -10.94 -4.69
C SER A 415 23.52 -10.08 -5.18
N ILE A 416 24.76 -10.60 -5.16
CA ILE A 416 25.93 -9.84 -5.64
C ILE A 416 25.83 -9.59 -7.14
N TYR A 417 25.39 -10.57 -7.93
CA TYR A 417 25.20 -10.39 -9.36
C TYR A 417 24.19 -9.25 -9.65
N CYS A 418 23.00 -9.33 -9.04
CA CYS A 418 21.95 -8.32 -9.21
C CYS A 418 22.38 -6.94 -8.72
N GLU A 419 23.11 -6.85 -7.61
CA GLU A 419 23.68 -5.58 -7.12
C GLU A 419 24.62 -4.97 -8.16
N ARG A 420 25.56 -5.74 -8.71
CA ARG A 420 26.55 -5.26 -9.68
C ARG A 420 25.89 -4.76 -10.96
N VAL A 421 24.89 -5.49 -11.45
CA VAL A 421 24.13 -5.09 -12.65
C VAL A 421 23.35 -3.80 -12.37
N ALA A 422 22.66 -3.70 -11.24
CA ALA A 422 21.91 -2.50 -10.87
C ALA A 422 22.83 -1.27 -10.69
N ALA A 423 23.95 -1.44 -9.99
CA ALA A 423 24.93 -0.37 -9.79
C ALA A 423 25.54 0.11 -11.11
N ALA A 424 25.89 -0.81 -12.02
CA ALA A 424 26.45 -0.48 -13.33
C ALA A 424 25.44 0.31 -14.19
N ALA A 425 24.17 -0.12 -14.22
CA ALA A 425 23.11 0.55 -14.97
C ALA A 425 22.88 1.99 -14.46
N PHE A 426 22.87 2.20 -13.15
CA PHE A 426 22.66 3.52 -12.56
C PHE A 426 23.89 4.45 -12.65
N ALA A 427 25.10 3.89 -12.66
CA ALA A 427 26.31 4.66 -12.92
C ALA A 427 26.33 5.24 -14.34
N GLN A 428 25.74 4.52 -15.32
CA GLN A 428 25.64 4.96 -16.72
C GLN A 428 24.50 5.97 -16.95
N SER A 429 23.42 5.91 -16.15
CA SER A 429 22.24 6.76 -16.34
C SER A 429 22.30 8.11 -15.60
N GLY A 430 23.29 8.32 -14.72
CA GLY A 430 23.44 9.57 -13.96
C GLY A 430 22.37 9.82 -12.90
N MET A 431 21.54 8.81 -12.58
CA MET A 431 20.48 8.92 -11.58
C MET A 431 21.04 8.91 -10.15
N LYS A 432 20.71 9.94 -9.37
CA LYS A 432 21.04 10.00 -7.94
C LYS A 432 20.26 8.95 -7.15
N ALA A 433 20.87 8.41 -6.10
CA ALA A 433 20.17 7.59 -5.12
C ALA A 433 19.04 8.42 -4.48
N THR A 434 17.80 8.15 -4.88
CA THR A 434 16.62 8.75 -4.25
C THR A 434 16.35 8.01 -2.95
N PRO A 435 16.13 8.70 -1.80
CA PRO A 435 15.78 8.04 -0.56
C PRO A 435 14.48 7.22 -0.71
N LEU A 436 14.44 6.09 0.00
CA LEU A 436 13.45 4.99 -0.16
C LEU A 436 11.98 5.38 0.12
N LEU A 437 11.74 6.61 0.57
CA LEU A 437 10.45 7.10 1.02
C LEU A 437 10.19 8.54 0.55
N GLN A 438 10.45 8.87 -0.72
CA GLN A 438 9.67 9.95 -1.32
C GLN A 438 8.33 9.40 -1.82
N PRO A 439 7.19 10.05 -1.51
CA PRO A 439 5.96 9.77 -2.24
C PRO A 439 6.24 9.92 -3.73
N ARG A 440 5.76 8.97 -4.54
CA ARG A 440 5.86 9.02 -5.99
C ARG A 440 5.34 10.39 -6.45
N ARG A 441 6.15 11.11 -7.23
CA ARG A 441 5.66 12.22 -8.02
C ARG A 441 4.96 11.66 -9.26
N ARG A 442 3.63 11.73 -9.39
CA ARG A 442 3.00 11.71 -10.71
C ARG A 442 3.31 13.07 -11.35
N ARG A 443 4.17 13.05 -12.36
CA ARG A 443 4.16 14.15 -13.34
C ARG A 443 2.77 14.18 -13.96
N GLY A 444 2.14 15.35 -13.90
CA GLY A 444 0.86 15.61 -14.55
C GLY A 444 0.92 15.22 -16.02
N SER A 445 -0.10 14.47 -16.43
CA SER A 445 -0.66 14.52 -17.78
C SER A 445 -1.81 15.51 -17.75
#